data_AF-A0A1I7XJD8-F1
#
_entry.id   AF-A0A1I7XJD8-F1
#
_cell.length_a   1.000
_cell.length_b   1.000
_cell.length_c   1.000
_cell.angle_alpha   90.00
_cell.angle_beta   90.00
_cell.angle_gamma   90.00
#
_symmetry.space_group_name_H-M   'P 1'
#
loop_
_entity.id
_entity.type
_entity.pdbx_description
1 polymer ?
#
loop_
_entity_poly.entity_id
_entity_poly.type
_entity_poly.pdbx_seq_one_letter_code
_entity_poly.pdbx_strand_id
1 'polypeptide(L)'
;MSYFMEVPNSCFRENSGRMVVSIDQLTIKQPCFTPCGLSHALNWMYSVKVTIPYIEITDALAAAHALALSSMVNAVEEKLISMAEHPYTALISLEHACFNATTSTKEKIIEIAVNHLSVFYTLPSFSAILPVSFITLIKAAVNKIGDGVDAANVVRALIGWTTENHGEMKIVLSLLDLIPFRVFTLSDVTRLSKYAESEQLVDLAKAFAHRYKGQIRDDRTVSRCLFMDEPEPSLAADYEEFANMSVLTTF
;
A
#
# COMPACT_ATOMS: atom_id res chain seq x y z
N MET A 1 13.72 -1.60 6.75
CA MET A 1 14.93 -2.37 7.16
C MET A 1 15.16 -3.37 6.05
N SER A 2 16.28 -3.27 5.32
CA SER A 2 16.72 -4.34 4.42
C SER A 2 17.15 -5.52 5.30
N TYR A 3 16.74 -6.75 4.97
CA TYR A 3 17.21 -7.94 5.71
C TYR A 3 18.64 -8.32 5.31
N PHE A 4 19.16 -7.76 4.23
CA PHE A 4 20.51 -8.03 3.75
C PHE A 4 21.39 -6.81 3.98
N MET A 5 22.31 -6.94 4.93
CA MET A 5 23.44 -6.03 5.10
C MET A 5 24.54 -6.44 4.13
N GLU A 6 25.18 -5.44 3.50
CA GLU A 6 26.43 -5.66 2.78
C GLU A 6 27.42 -6.36 3.71
N VAL A 7 27.97 -7.48 3.24
CA VAL A 7 28.95 -8.24 4.04
C VAL A 7 30.21 -7.38 4.19
N PRO A 8 30.65 -7.06 5.42
CA PRO A 8 31.85 -6.29 5.61
C PRO A 8 33.07 -7.02 5.04
N ASN A 9 34.00 -6.28 4.42
CA ASN A 9 35.24 -6.80 3.84
C ASN A 9 36.03 -7.71 4.79
N SER A 10 35.82 -7.61 6.12
CA SER A 10 36.42 -8.48 7.12
C SER A 10 36.13 -9.98 6.94
N CYS A 11 35.06 -10.35 6.25
CA CYS A 11 34.68 -11.74 5.99
C CYS A 11 35.46 -12.37 4.83
N PHE A 12 36.14 -11.54 4.05
CA PHE A 12 36.93 -11.94 2.89
C PHE A 12 38.42 -11.81 3.24
N ARG A 13 39.17 -12.90 3.09
CA ARG A 13 40.64 -12.89 3.21
C ARG A 13 41.23 -13.32 1.89
N GLU A 14 42.19 -12.56 1.38
CA GLU A 14 42.96 -12.97 0.22
C GLU A 14 44.04 -13.96 0.69
N ASN A 15 44.02 -15.17 0.16
CA ASN A 15 45.03 -16.19 0.42
C ASN A 15 45.51 -16.76 -0.92
N SER A 16 46.77 -16.49 -1.26
CA SER A 16 47.42 -17.04 -2.46
C SER A 16 46.66 -16.75 -3.75
N GLY A 17 46.16 -15.52 -3.90
CA GLY A 17 45.36 -15.09 -5.06
C GLY A 17 43.94 -15.65 -5.11
N ARG A 18 43.49 -16.32 -4.05
CA ARG A 18 42.11 -16.81 -3.89
C ARG A 18 41.42 -16.07 -2.77
N MET A 19 40.17 -15.68 -3.01
CA MET A 19 39.30 -15.14 -1.98
C MET A 19 38.79 -16.27 -1.09
N VAL A 20 39.13 -16.22 0.20
CA VAL A 20 38.69 -17.18 1.22
C VAL A 20 37.64 -16.49 2.08
N VAL A 21 36.46 -17.10 2.15
CA VAL A 21 35.32 -16.57 2.91
C VAL A 21 35.10 -17.42 4.15
N SER A 22 35.05 -16.80 5.32
CA SER A 22 34.72 -17.50 6.57
C SER A 22 33.21 -17.69 6.69
N ILE A 23 32.76 -18.93 6.55
CA ILE A 23 31.34 -19.31 6.69
C ILE A 23 30.83 -18.93 8.08
N ASP A 24 31.59 -19.21 9.14
CA ASP A 24 31.17 -18.87 10.52
C ASP A 24 30.92 -17.38 10.70
N GLN A 25 31.75 -16.53 10.10
CA GLN A 25 31.56 -15.08 10.15
C GLN A 25 30.37 -14.60 9.32
N LEU A 26 30.06 -15.27 8.21
CA LEU A 26 28.87 -14.98 7.42
C LEU A 26 27.59 -15.34 8.19
N THR A 27 27.54 -16.55 8.78
CA THR A 27 26.40 -17.01 9.57
C THR A 27 26.11 -16.09 10.75
N ILE A 28 27.15 -15.58 11.44
CA ILE A 28 26.99 -14.64 12.55
C ILE A 28 26.38 -13.30 12.08
N LYS A 29 26.73 -12.84 10.88
CA LYS A 29 26.33 -11.51 10.38
C LYS A 29 25.04 -11.52 9.56
N GLN A 30 24.62 -12.68 9.07
CA GLN A 30 23.43 -12.83 8.24
C GLN A 30 22.51 -13.89 8.83
N PRO A 31 21.46 -13.49 9.58
CA PRO A 31 20.56 -14.42 10.25
C PRO A 31 19.84 -15.43 9.33
N CYS A 32 19.69 -15.09 8.05
CA CYS A 32 19.06 -15.94 7.04
C CYS A 32 20.06 -16.74 6.20
N PHE A 33 21.36 -16.69 6.51
CA PHE A 33 22.37 -17.48 5.82
C PHE A 33 22.41 -18.91 6.39
N THR A 34 21.64 -19.81 5.79
CA THR A 34 21.50 -21.20 6.23
C THR A 34 22.27 -22.18 5.33
N PRO A 35 22.49 -23.44 5.77
CA PRO A 35 23.07 -24.47 4.91
C PRO A 35 22.30 -24.71 3.60
N CYS A 36 20.97 -24.51 3.60
CA CYS A 36 20.15 -24.63 2.40
C CYS A 36 20.49 -23.54 1.38
N GLY A 37 20.54 -22.28 1.82
CA GLY A 37 20.95 -21.15 0.98
C GLY A 37 22.36 -21.31 0.43
N LEU A 38 23.30 -21.73 1.28
CA LEU A 38 24.68 -22.01 0.88
C LEU A 38 24.77 -23.14 -0.16
N SER A 39 23.99 -24.20 0.01
CA SER A 39 23.92 -25.30 -0.96
C SER A 39 23.48 -24.81 -2.34
N HIS A 40 22.44 -23.97 -2.41
CA HIS A 40 22.01 -23.35 -3.67
C HIS A 40 23.08 -22.48 -4.30
N ALA A 41 23.77 -21.66 -3.50
CA ALA A 41 24.84 -20.80 -3.98
C ALA A 41 26.04 -21.59 -4.51
N LEU A 42 26.44 -22.68 -3.83
CA LEU A 42 27.49 -23.57 -4.31
C LEU A 42 27.09 -24.26 -5.61
N ASN A 43 25.88 -24.82 -5.69
CA ASN A 43 25.38 -25.44 -6.91
C ASN A 43 25.36 -24.43 -8.08
N TRP A 44 24.98 -23.18 -7.80
CA TRP A 44 25.01 -22.10 -8.77
C TRP A 44 26.42 -21.80 -9.28
N MET A 45 27.40 -21.64 -8.37
CA MET A 45 28.81 -21.40 -8.71
C MET A 45 29.40 -22.53 -9.57
N TYR A 46 29.02 -23.78 -9.30
CA TYR A 46 29.47 -24.95 -10.07
C TYR A 46 28.65 -25.23 -11.33
N SER A 47 27.77 -24.30 -11.75
CA SER A 47 26.93 -24.43 -12.96
C SER A 47 26.03 -25.68 -12.95
N VAL A 48 25.67 -26.16 -11.76
CA VAL A 48 24.67 -27.22 -11.59
C VAL A 48 23.29 -26.59 -11.73
N LYS A 49 22.36 -27.26 -12.42
CA LYS A 49 20.98 -26.78 -12.56
C LYS A 49 20.34 -26.63 -11.18
N VAL A 50 20.11 -25.40 -10.73
CA VAL A 50 19.47 -25.09 -9.44
C VAL A 50 17.99 -24.83 -9.66
N THR A 51 17.13 -25.52 -8.90
CA THR A 51 15.71 -25.17 -8.77
C THR A 51 15.47 -24.78 -7.32
N ILE A 52 15.25 -23.48 -7.06
CA ILE A 52 15.07 -22.96 -5.70
C ILE A 52 13.59 -23.08 -5.31
N PRO A 53 13.19 -23.92 -4.34
CA PRO A 53 11.82 -23.96 -3.83
C PRO A 53 11.40 -22.61 -3.25
N TYR A 54 10.10 -22.29 -3.29
CA TYR A 54 9.62 -21.00 -2.77
C TYR A 54 9.97 -20.78 -1.29
N ILE A 55 9.95 -21.85 -0.49
CA ILE A 55 10.26 -21.81 0.94
C ILE A 55 11.74 -21.48 1.22
N GLU A 56 12.62 -21.65 0.24
CA GLU A 56 14.06 -21.42 0.36
C GLU A 56 14.51 -20.14 -0.37
N ILE A 57 13.58 -19.31 -0.86
CA ILE A 57 13.91 -18.06 -1.56
C ILE A 57 14.67 -17.09 -0.64
N THR A 58 14.25 -16.95 0.62
CA THR A 58 14.96 -16.09 1.59
C THR A 58 16.38 -16.55 1.80
N ASP A 59 16.58 -17.86 2.02
CA ASP A 59 17.90 -18.45 2.23
C ASP A 59 18.79 -18.30 1.00
N ALA A 60 18.22 -18.50 -0.19
CA ALA A 60 18.93 -18.35 -1.46
C ALA A 60 19.35 -16.90 -1.70
N LEU A 61 18.48 -15.92 -1.45
CA LEU A 61 18.82 -14.49 -1.53
C LEU A 61 19.88 -14.12 -0.51
N ALA A 62 19.75 -14.59 0.73
CA ALA A 62 20.74 -14.37 1.78
C ALA A 62 22.11 -14.84 1.33
N ALA A 63 22.22 -16.09 0.86
CA ALA A 63 23.47 -16.65 0.38
C ALA A 63 24.01 -15.94 -0.85
N ALA A 64 23.15 -15.57 -1.81
CA ALA A 64 23.55 -14.84 -3.00
C ALA A 64 24.13 -13.47 -2.64
N HIS A 65 23.51 -12.72 -1.73
CA HIS A 65 24.05 -11.45 -1.22
C HIS A 65 25.32 -11.66 -0.40
N ALA A 66 25.39 -12.69 0.45
CA ALA A 66 26.55 -12.99 1.28
C ALA A 66 27.82 -13.20 0.45
N LEU A 67 27.64 -13.93 -0.66
CA LEU A 67 28.71 -14.38 -1.53
C LEU A 67 28.87 -13.48 -2.77
N ALA A 68 28.19 -12.34 -2.82
CA ALA A 68 28.20 -11.38 -3.92
C ALA A 68 27.89 -12.01 -5.30
N LEU A 69 26.96 -12.97 -5.33
CA LEU A 69 26.52 -13.67 -6.54
C LEU A 69 25.38 -12.90 -7.25
N SER A 70 25.72 -11.79 -7.90
CA SER A 70 24.72 -10.94 -8.58
C SER A 70 23.90 -11.69 -9.64
N SER A 71 24.50 -12.65 -10.37
CA SER A 71 23.77 -13.47 -11.34
C SER A 71 22.71 -14.38 -10.70
N MET A 72 22.97 -14.86 -9.48
CA MET A 72 22.01 -15.64 -8.71
C MET A 72 20.89 -14.75 -8.16
N VAL A 73 21.22 -13.54 -7.68
CA VAL A 73 20.22 -12.55 -7.25
C VAL A 73 19.24 -12.27 -8.39
N ASN A 74 19.75 -11.92 -9.58
CA ASN A 74 18.91 -11.66 -10.75
C ASN A 74 18.02 -12.85 -11.11
N ALA A 75 18.55 -14.07 -11.05
CA ALA A 75 17.75 -15.26 -11.34
C ALA A 75 16.64 -15.51 -10.31
N VAL A 76 16.89 -15.22 -9.04
CA VAL A 76 15.86 -15.30 -8.00
C VAL A 76 14.82 -14.20 -8.17
N GLU A 77 15.23 -12.99 -8.54
CA GLU A 77 14.31 -11.88 -8.84
C GLU A 77 13.39 -12.17 -10.03
N GLU A 78 13.92 -12.72 -11.12
CA GLU A 78 13.11 -13.16 -12.26
C GLU A 78 12.12 -14.27 -11.86
N LYS A 79 12.53 -15.17 -10.96
CA LYS A 79 11.64 -16.18 -10.40
C LYS A 79 10.52 -15.55 -9.57
N LEU A 80 10.83 -14.55 -8.74
CA LEU A 80 9.83 -13.81 -7.96
C LEU A 80 8.83 -13.10 -8.87
N ILE A 81 9.28 -12.51 -9.98
CA ILE A 81 8.41 -11.89 -10.97
C ILE A 81 7.48 -12.94 -11.58
N SER A 82 8.00 -14.08 -12.04
CA SER A 82 7.17 -15.16 -12.61
C SER A 82 6.17 -15.72 -11.59
N MET A 83 6.57 -15.84 -10.32
CA MET A 83 5.65 -16.23 -9.24
C MET A 83 4.57 -15.16 -8.98
N ALA A 84 4.88 -13.88 -9.19
CA ALA A 84 3.93 -12.79 -9.01
C ALA A 84 2.76 -12.85 -10.00
N GLU A 85 2.96 -13.42 -11.19
CA GLU A 85 1.92 -13.55 -12.22
C GLU A 85 0.75 -14.46 -11.81
N HIS A 86 0.92 -15.23 -10.74
CA HIS A 86 -0.13 -16.12 -10.22
C HIS A 86 -0.61 -15.64 -8.84
N PRO A 87 -1.92 -15.40 -8.63
CA PRO A 87 -2.43 -14.70 -7.46
C PRO A 87 -2.09 -15.38 -6.13
N TYR A 88 -2.04 -16.72 -6.11
CA TYR A 88 -1.74 -17.49 -4.90
C TYR A 88 -0.27 -17.38 -4.45
N THR A 89 0.64 -17.05 -5.36
CA THR A 89 2.08 -16.89 -5.08
C THR A 89 2.52 -15.43 -5.15
N ALA A 90 1.65 -14.54 -5.62
CA ALA A 90 1.92 -13.11 -5.71
C ALA A 90 2.12 -12.43 -4.36
N LEU A 91 1.38 -12.85 -3.33
CA LEU A 91 1.57 -12.30 -1.97
C LEU A 91 2.93 -12.65 -1.39
N ILE A 92 3.40 -13.89 -1.59
CA ILE A 92 4.75 -14.31 -1.20
C ILE A 92 5.80 -13.50 -1.97
N SER A 93 5.57 -13.31 -3.26
CA SER A 93 6.49 -12.54 -4.11
C SER A 93 6.58 -11.08 -3.67
N LEU A 94 5.44 -10.47 -3.31
CA LEU A 94 5.35 -9.12 -2.77
C LEU A 94 6.11 -8.99 -1.45
N GLU A 95 5.96 -9.95 -0.53
CA GLU A 95 6.70 -9.98 0.73
C GLU A 95 8.21 -9.95 0.47
N HIS A 96 8.74 -10.88 -0.31
CA HIS A 96 10.18 -10.88 -0.61
C HIS A 96 10.61 -9.60 -1.33
N ALA A 97 9.82 -9.11 -2.29
CA ALA A 97 10.14 -7.91 -3.04
C ALA A 97 10.23 -6.66 -2.16
N CYS A 98 9.37 -6.54 -1.15
CA CYS A 98 9.36 -5.37 -0.27
C CYS A 98 10.64 -5.20 0.55
N PHE A 99 11.35 -6.30 0.81
CA PHE A 99 12.46 -6.38 1.74
C PHE A 99 13.81 -6.66 1.10
N ASN A 100 13.81 -7.37 -0.03
CA ASN A 100 15.00 -8.07 -0.52
C ASN A 100 15.32 -7.83 -2.00
N ALA A 101 14.38 -7.28 -2.77
CA ALA A 101 14.57 -7.09 -4.20
C ALA A 101 15.11 -5.69 -4.53
N THR A 102 15.72 -5.58 -5.70
CA THR A 102 16.02 -4.30 -6.35
C THR A 102 14.76 -3.47 -6.56
N THR A 103 14.92 -2.15 -6.66
CA THR A 103 13.79 -1.22 -6.85
C THR A 103 12.97 -1.58 -8.10
N SER A 104 13.61 -1.91 -9.23
CA SER A 104 12.88 -2.24 -10.47
C SER A 104 12.07 -3.52 -10.33
N THR A 105 12.64 -4.56 -9.72
CA THR A 105 11.95 -5.83 -9.48
C THR A 105 10.78 -5.63 -8.53
N LYS A 106 10.98 -4.84 -7.47
CA LYS A 106 9.93 -4.48 -6.52
C LYS A 106 8.77 -3.76 -7.20
N GLU A 107 9.05 -2.74 -8.01
CA GLU A 107 8.02 -1.99 -8.74
C GLU A 107 7.20 -2.90 -9.66
N LYS A 108 7.88 -3.78 -10.42
CA LYS A 108 7.21 -4.75 -11.30
C LYS A 108 6.32 -5.73 -10.53
N ILE A 109 6.79 -6.28 -9.42
CA ILE A 109 6.01 -7.19 -8.59
C ILE A 109 4.81 -6.48 -7.96
N ILE A 110 4.98 -5.24 -7.48
CA ILE A 110 3.88 -4.44 -6.94
C ILE A 110 2.81 -4.20 -8.02
N GLU A 111 3.22 -3.85 -9.24
CA GLU A 111 2.29 -3.65 -10.35
C GLU A 111 1.48 -4.92 -10.64
N ILE A 112 2.12 -6.07 -10.72
CA ILE A 112 1.44 -7.35 -10.91
C ILE A 112 0.50 -7.65 -9.74
N ALA A 113 0.95 -7.44 -8.50
CA ALA A 113 0.17 -7.67 -7.30
C ALA A 113 -1.09 -6.79 -7.24
N VAL A 114 -1.00 -5.52 -7.68
CA VAL A 114 -2.16 -4.63 -7.77
C VAL A 114 -3.24 -5.19 -8.72
N ASN A 115 -2.83 -5.81 -9.84
CA ASN A 115 -3.77 -6.43 -10.79
C ASN A 115 -4.52 -7.63 -10.18
N HIS A 116 -3.97 -8.25 -9.13
CA HIS A 116 -4.58 -9.37 -8.42
C HIS A 116 -5.35 -8.95 -7.16
N LEU A 117 -5.44 -7.66 -6.84
CA LEU A 117 -6.04 -7.17 -5.58
C LEU A 117 -7.48 -7.65 -5.37
N SER A 118 -8.26 -7.78 -6.45
CA SER A 118 -9.65 -8.27 -6.40
C SER A 118 -9.77 -9.72 -5.93
N VAL A 119 -8.70 -10.51 -6.07
CA VAL A 119 -8.63 -11.90 -5.61
C VAL A 119 -8.06 -11.94 -4.20
N PHE A 120 -7.07 -11.11 -3.89
CA PHE A 120 -6.32 -11.20 -2.63
C PHE A 120 -7.17 -11.11 -1.38
N TYR A 121 -8.14 -10.20 -1.30
CA TYR A 121 -8.93 -10.05 -0.07
C TYR A 121 -9.79 -11.28 0.27
N THR A 122 -9.91 -12.24 -0.66
CA THR A 122 -10.59 -13.53 -0.44
C THR A 122 -9.64 -14.65 0.00
N LEU A 123 -8.33 -14.43 -0.12
CA LEU A 123 -7.31 -15.43 0.22
C LEU A 123 -7.00 -15.38 1.71
N PRO A 124 -7.01 -16.54 2.42
CA PRO A 124 -6.60 -16.60 3.82
C PRO A 124 -5.17 -16.10 4.07
N SER A 125 -4.29 -16.22 3.07
CA SER A 125 -2.90 -15.75 3.17
C SER A 125 -2.77 -14.22 3.11
N PHE A 126 -3.82 -13.49 2.73
CA PHE A 126 -3.77 -12.04 2.60
C PHE A 126 -3.67 -11.34 3.95
N SER A 127 -4.37 -11.81 4.97
CA SER A 127 -4.25 -11.27 6.33
C SER A 127 -2.87 -11.49 6.95
N ALA A 128 -2.13 -12.50 6.49
CA ALA A 128 -0.82 -12.86 7.02
C ALA A 128 0.33 -12.02 6.45
N ILE A 129 0.08 -11.15 5.46
CA ILE A 129 1.13 -10.28 4.91
C ILE A 129 1.51 -9.20 5.91
N LEU A 130 2.79 -8.83 5.92
CA LEU A 130 3.34 -7.85 6.84
C LEU A 130 2.78 -6.45 6.56
N PRO A 131 2.62 -5.60 7.60
CA PRO A 131 2.08 -4.24 7.42
C PRO A 131 2.81 -3.41 6.36
N VAL A 132 4.13 -3.56 6.23
CA VAL A 132 4.93 -2.85 5.22
C VAL A 132 4.52 -3.23 3.80
N SER A 133 4.35 -4.53 3.54
CA SER A 133 3.93 -5.07 2.24
C SER A 133 2.50 -4.67 1.92
N PHE A 134 1.60 -4.75 2.91
CA PHE A 134 0.21 -4.29 2.79
C PHE A 134 0.13 -2.79 2.46
N ILE A 135 0.81 -1.92 3.21
CA ILE A 135 0.85 -0.47 2.96
C ILE A 135 1.35 -0.19 1.53
N THR A 136 2.40 -0.89 1.12
CA THR A 136 3.01 -0.72 -0.21
C THR A 136 2.02 -1.08 -1.31
N LEU A 137 1.35 -2.23 -1.19
CA LEU A 137 0.34 -2.67 -2.15
C LEU A 137 -0.85 -1.71 -2.22
N ILE A 138 -1.42 -1.31 -1.08
CA ILE A 138 -2.60 -0.44 -1.06
C ILE A 138 -2.27 0.94 -1.62
N LYS A 139 -1.12 1.54 -1.29
CA LYS A 139 -0.72 2.82 -1.87
C LYS A 139 -0.58 2.74 -3.40
N ALA A 140 0.02 1.67 -3.90
CA ALA A 140 0.14 1.46 -5.34
C ALA A 140 -1.23 1.28 -6.00
N ALA A 141 -2.14 0.53 -5.36
CA ALA A 141 -3.50 0.33 -5.85
C ALA A 141 -4.31 1.63 -5.88
N VAL A 142 -4.19 2.46 -4.84
CA VAL A 142 -4.85 3.77 -4.76
C VAL A 142 -4.44 4.67 -5.91
N ASN A 143 -3.15 4.69 -6.26
CA ASN A 143 -2.63 5.50 -7.37
C ASN A 143 -3.13 5.04 -8.75
N LYS A 144 -3.66 3.81 -8.85
CA LYS A 144 -4.24 3.25 -10.08
C LYS A 144 -5.77 3.22 -10.09
N ILE A 145 -6.42 3.85 -9.10
CA ILE A 145 -7.90 3.96 -9.10
C ILE A 145 -8.36 4.75 -10.33
N GLY A 146 -9.27 4.14 -11.11
CA GLY A 146 -9.74 4.69 -12.37
C GLY A 146 -8.86 4.34 -13.59
N ASP A 147 -7.69 3.76 -13.37
CA ASP A 147 -6.79 3.21 -14.39
C ASP A 147 -6.62 1.70 -14.18
N GLY A 148 -7.74 0.98 -14.28
CA GLY A 148 -7.80 -0.48 -14.16
C GLY A 148 -8.04 -1.03 -12.75
N VAL A 149 -7.92 -0.21 -11.69
CA VAL A 149 -8.26 -0.63 -10.31
C VAL A 149 -9.59 -0.05 -9.85
N ASP A 150 -10.48 -0.91 -9.38
CA ASP A 150 -11.74 -0.53 -8.73
C ASP A 150 -11.50 -0.13 -7.27
N ALA A 151 -11.88 1.09 -6.91
CA ALA A 151 -11.78 1.61 -5.54
C ALA A 151 -12.53 0.73 -4.52
N ALA A 152 -13.63 0.07 -4.91
CA ALA A 152 -14.33 -0.85 -4.03
C ALA A 152 -13.47 -2.07 -3.66
N ASN A 153 -12.61 -2.55 -4.55
CA ASN A 153 -11.68 -3.64 -4.26
C ASN A 153 -10.59 -3.19 -3.29
N VAL A 154 -10.12 -1.95 -3.39
CA VAL A 154 -9.19 -1.37 -2.40
C VAL A 154 -9.83 -1.34 -1.02
N VAL A 155 -11.08 -0.88 -0.91
CA VAL A 155 -11.79 -0.86 0.39
C VAL A 155 -12.05 -2.27 0.92
N ARG A 156 -12.41 -3.23 0.07
CA ARG A 156 -12.54 -4.65 0.47
C ARG A 156 -11.21 -5.22 0.98
N ALA A 157 -10.09 -4.88 0.35
CA ALA A 157 -8.77 -5.26 0.81
C ALA A 157 -8.42 -4.63 2.17
N LEU A 158 -8.78 -3.35 2.38
CA LEU A 158 -8.65 -2.72 3.70
C LEU A 158 -9.45 -3.48 4.76
N ILE A 159 -10.71 -3.78 4.49
CA ILE A 159 -11.60 -4.52 5.40
C ILE A 159 -10.99 -5.90 5.70
N GLY A 160 -10.72 -6.70 4.66
CA GLY A 160 -10.27 -8.09 4.80
C GLY A 160 -8.94 -8.23 5.54
N TRP A 161 -7.98 -7.33 5.31
CA TRP A 161 -6.72 -7.36 6.06
C TRP A 161 -6.92 -6.97 7.53
N THR A 162 -7.81 -6.00 7.81
CA THR A 162 -8.07 -5.50 9.18
C THR A 162 -8.79 -6.51 10.06
N THR A 163 -9.62 -7.40 9.48
CA THR A 163 -10.35 -8.44 10.22
C THR A 163 -9.41 -9.29 11.09
N GLU A 164 -8.21 -9.61 10.60
CA GLU A 164 -7.22 -10.40 11.35
C GLU A 164 -6.12 -9.52 12.00
N ASN A 165 -6.08 -8.23 11.67
CA ASN A 165 -5.07 -7.28 12.12
C ASN A 165 -5.69 -6.07 12.86
N HIS A 166 -6.64 -6.32 13.77
CA HIS A 166 -7.38 -5.27 14.48
C HIS A 166 -6.48 -4.23 15.19
N GLY A 167 -5.29 -4.65 15.67
CA GLY A 167 -4.32 -3.76 16.30
C GLY A 167 -3.77 -2.66 15.38
N GLU A 168 -3.90 -2.84 14.06
CA GLU A 168 -3.32 -1.98 13.03
C GLU A 168 -4.36 -1.01 12.41
N MET A 169 -5.51 -0.81 13.08
CA MET A 169 -6.59 0.07 12.61
C MET A 169 -6.11 1.49 12.24
N LYS A 170 -5.11 2.03 12.95
CA LYS A 170 -4.53 3.35 12.62
C LYS A 170 -3.91 3.38 11.23
N ILE A 171 -3.20 2.31 10.83
CA ILE A 171 -2.62 2.18 9.49
C ILE A 171 -3.75 2.19 8.46
N VAL A 172 -4.79 1.39 8.70
CA VAL A 172 -5.90 1.23 7.77
C VAL A 172 -6.68 2.54 7.59
N LEU A 173 -6.95 3.26 8.67
CA LEU A 173 -7.61 4.56 8.62
C LEU A 173 -6.78 5.58 7.83
N SER A 174 -5.44 5.55 7.95
CA SER A 174 -4.55 6.42 7.19
C SER A 174 -4.51 6.09 5.69
N LEU A 175 -4.63 4.81 5.34
CA LEU A 175 -4.73 4.38 3.95
C LEU A 175 -6.09 4.73 3.36
N LEU A 176 -7.16 4.66 4.16
CA LEU A 176 -8.50 5.05 3.75
C LEU A 176 -8.59 6.54 3.39
N ASP A 177 -7.80 7.40 4.04
CA ASP A 177 -7.71 8.83 3.70
C ASP A 177 -7.13 9.10 2.30
N LEU A 178 -6.39 8.15 1.74
CA LEU A 178 -5.81 8.30 0.40
C LEU A 178 -6.81 7.97 -0.72
N ILE A 179 -7.92 7.29 -0.41
CA ILE A 179 -8.89 6.87 -1.41
C ILE A 179 -9.75 8.07 -1.85
N PRO A 180 -9.83 8.38 -3.15
CA PRO A 180 -10.67 9.47 -3.63
C PRO A 180 -12.15 9.10 -3.52
N PHE A 181 -12.87 9.60 -2.52
CA PHE A 181 -14.26 9.19 -2.27
C PHE A 181 -15.26 9.51 -3.38
N ARG A 182 -14.90 10.44 -4.29
CA ARG A 182 -15.73 10.88 -5.42
C ARG A 182 -16.06 9.78 -6.41
N VAL A 183 -15.32 8.68 -6.38
CA VAL A 183 -15.52 7.52 -7.24
C VAL A 183 -16.61 6.59 -6.73
N PHE A 184 -17.07 6.74 -5.49
CA PHE A 184 -18.09 5.88 -4.91
C PHE A 184 -19.50 6.41 -5.12
N THR A 185 -20.43 5.48 -5.34
CA THR A 185 -21.86 5.76 -5.23
C THR A 185 -22.36 5.56 -3.79
N LEU A 186 -23.52 6.11 -3.45
CA LEU A 186 -24.16 5.84 -2.16
C LEU A 186 -24.43 4.34 -1.95
N SER A 187 -24.73 3.60 -3.02
CA SER A 187 -24.92 2.15 -2.97
C SER A 187 -23.63 1.44 -2.58
N ASP A 188 -22.50 1.83 -3.17
CA ASP A 188 -21.19 1.25 -2.82
C ASP A 188 -20.84 1.52 -1.37
N VAL A 189 -21.05 2.75 -0.91
CA VAL A 189 -20.79 3.12 0.49
C VAL A 189 -21.64 2.29 1.45
N THR A 190 -22.93 2.17 1.16
CA THR A 190 -23.84 1.37 1.99
C THR A 190 -23.42 -0.10 2.03
N ARG A 191 -23.05 -0.68 0.89
CA ARG A 191 -22.64 -2.08 0.78
C ARG A 191 -21.33 -2.34 1.52
N LEU A 192 -20.32 -1.49 1.33
CA LEU A 192 -19.00 -1.63 1.95
C LEU A 192 -19.03 -1.35 3.46
N SER A 193 -19.82 -0.36 3.91
CA SER A 193 -20.04 -0.14 5.35
C SER A 193 -20.71 -1.33 6.01
N LYS A 194 -21.75 -1.92 5.39
CA LYS A 194 -22.37 -3.15 5.89
C LYS A 194 -21.40 -4.33 5.93
N TYR A 195 -20.52 -4.43 4.93
CA TYR A 195 -19.50 -5.46 4.91
C TYR A 195 -18.48 -5.27 6.06
N ALA A 196 -18.00 -4.04 6.29
CA ALA A 196 -17.14 -3.75 7.44
C ALA A 196 -17.84 -4.05 8.78
N GLU A 197 -19.14 -3.74 8.89
CA GLU A 197 -19.93 -4.06 10.09
C GLU A 197 -20.08 -5.57 10.31
N SER A 198 -20.28 -6.37 9.25
CA SER A 198 -20.35 -7.84 9.38
C SER A 198 -19.02 -8.45 9.85
N GLU A 199 -17.90 -7.80 9.52
CA GLU A 199 -16.56 -8.14 10.01
C GLU A 199 -16.23 -7.51 11.38
N GLN A 200 -17.24 -6.95 12.08
CA GLN A 200 -17.10 -6.29 13.38
C GLN A 200 -16.19 -5.05 13.38
N LEU A 201 -15.91 -4.48 12.20
CA LEU A 201 -15.08 -3.29 12.01
C LEU A 201 -15.93 -2.00 12.02
N VAL A 202 -16.68 -1.79 13.10
CA VAL A 202 -17.64 -0.68 13.23
C VAL A 202 -16.98 0.69 13.04
N ASP A 203 -15.77 0.88 13.57
CA ASP A 203 -15.05 2.15 13.45
C ASP A 203 -14.61 2.43 12.02
N LEU A 204 -14.19 1.38 11.28
CA LEU A 204 -13.87 1.50 9.86
C LEU A 204 -15.13 1.83 9.04
N ALA A 205 -16.25 1.16 9.33
CA ALA A 205 -17.54 1.42 8.68
C ALA A 205 -18.01 2.87 8.88
N LYS A 206 -17.91 3.38 10.11
CA LYS A 206 -18.21 4.78 10.46
C LYS A 206 -17.27 5.75 9.76
N ALA A 207 -15.97 5.47 9.76
CA ALA A 207 -14.98 6.33 9.12
C ALA A 207 -15.21 6.40 7.60
N PHE A 208 -15.57 5.30 6.97
CA PHE A 208 -15.93 5.25 5.55
C PHE A 208 -17.18 6.10 5.26
N ALA A 209 -18.26 5.89 6.01
CA ALA A 209 -19.49 6.66 5.86
C ALA A 209 -19.31 8.16 6.13
N HIS A 210 -18.48 8.51 7.12
CA HIS A 210 -18.18 9.90 7.46
C HIS A 210 -17.48 10.64 6.32
N ARG A 211 -16.43 10.03 5.74
CA ARG A 211 -15.66 10.63 4.63
C ARG A 211 -16.53 10.89 3.40
N TYR A 212 -17.39 9.93 3.04
CA TYR A 212 -18.34 10.12 1.94
C TYR A 212 -19.32 11.28 2.19
N LYS A 213 -19.87 11.39 3.41
CA LYS A 213 -20.77 12.51 3.76
C LYS A 213 -20.06 13.87 3.74
N GLY A 214 -18.80 13.92 4.17
CA GLY A 214 -17.97 15.12 4.09
C GLY A 214 -17.87 15.62 2.65
N GLN A 215 -17.55 14.73 1.72
CA GLN A 215 -17.45 15.09 0.30
C GLN A 215 -18.76 15.62 -0.29
N ILE A 216 -19.92 14.98 -0.01
CA ILE A 216 -21.21 15.48 -0.51
C ILE A 216 -21.49 16.92 -0.04
N ARG A 217 -21.05 17.27 1.17
CA ARG A 217 -21.21 18.63 1.70
C ARG A 217 -20.32 19.62 0.94
N ASP A 218 -19.08 19.24 0.66
CA ASP A 218 -18.14 20.08 -0.10
C ASP A 218 -18.63 20.30 -1.54
N ASP A 219 -19.10 19.24 -2.23
CA ASP A 219 -19.61 19.34 -3.62
C ASP A 219 -20.87 20.21 -3.72
N ARG A 220 -21.77 20.17 -2.71
CA ARG A 220 -22.94 21.05 -2.63
C ARG A 220 -22.57 22.50 -2.34
N THR A 221 -21.50 22.72 -1.58
CA THR A 221 -21.00 24.06 -1.24
C THR A 221 -20.33 24.69 -2.47
N VAL A 222 -19.52 23.93 -3.21
CA VAL A 222 -18.92 24.36 -4.48
C VAL A 222 -19.99 24.63 -5.54
N SER A 223 -21.02 23.79 -5.64
CA SER A 223 -22.16 24.03 -6.54
C SER A 223 -22.91 25.32 -6.18
N ARG A 224 -23.14 25.61 -4.89
CA ARG A 224 -23.75 26.88 -4.47
C ARG A 224 -22.89 28.10 -4.80
N CYS A 225 -21.57 28.00 -4.68
CA CYS A 225 -20.66 29.10 -5.04
C CYS A 225 -20.57 29.35 -6.55
N LEU A 226 -20.84 28.35 -7.40
CA LEU A 226 -20.83 28.50 -8.86
C LEU A 226 -22.17 28.98 -9.44
N PHE A 227 -23.25 29.02 -8.65
CA PHE A 227 -24.58 29.48 -9.06
C PHE A 227 -25.04 30.75 -8.31
N MET A 228 -24.14 31.48 -7.65
CA MET A 228 -24.42 32.78 -7.05
C MET A 228 -23.79 33.91 -7.88
N ASP A 229 -24.20 34.02 -9.15
CA ASP A 229 -24.06 35.23 -9.96
C ASP A 229 -25.45 35.63 -10.47
N GLU A 230 -26.29 36.14 -9.59
CA GLU A 230 -27.23 37.23 -9.91
C GLU A 230 -27.44 38.08 -8.64
N PRO A 231 -27.25 39.41 -8.70
CA PRO A 231 -27.55 40.29 -7.58
C PRO A 231 -29.05 40.60 -7.57
N GLU A 232 -29.76 40.19 -6.52
CA GLU A 232 -31.09 40.76 -6.27
C GLU A 232 -30.97 42.23 -5.81
N PRO A 233 -31.85 43.12 -6.31
CA PRO A 233 -31.70 44.56 -6.16
C PRO A 233 -32.13 45.07 -4.79
N SER A 234 -31.50 46.16 -4.39
CA SER A 234 -31.66 46.89 -3.14
C SER A 234 -33.11 47.20 -2.76
N LEU A 235 -33.49 46.85 -1.53
CA LEU A 235 -34.66 47.38 -0.84
C LEU A 235 -34.26 47.76 0.58
N ALA A 236 -33.66 48.95 0.72
CA ALA A 236 -33.55 49.68 1.98
C ALA A 236 -33.03 51.11 1.73
N ALA A 237 -33.93 52.03 1.39
CA ALA A 237 -33.89 53.41 1.86
C ALA A 237 -35.27 54.05 1.62
N ASP A 238 -35.63 54.96 2.52
CA ASP A 238 -36.75 55.90 2.45
C ASP A 238 -38.11 55.43 3.00
N TYR A 239 -38.16 55.34 4.34
CA TYR A 239 -39.35 55.70 5.12
C TYR A 239 -38.94 56.37 6.43
N GLU A 240 -38.64 57.66 6.40
CA GLU A 240 -38.74 58.55 7.57
C GLU A 240 -38.97 60.00 7.09
N GLU A 241 -40.24 60.41 6.97
CA GLU A 241 -40.59 61.83 7.06
C GLU A 241 -42.09 61.98 7.35
N PHE A 242 -42.46 62.23 8.61
CA PHE A 242 -43.67 63.00 8.98
C PHE A 242 -43.65 63.33 10.47
N ALA A 243 -43.07 64.49 10.81
CA ALA A 243 -43.45 65.25 12.00
C ALA A 243 -43.01 66.71 11.80
N ASN A 244 -43.84 67.51 11.11
CA ASN A 244 -43.89 68.95 11.30
C ASN A 244 -45.25 69.52 10.84
N MET A 245 -46.17 69.60 11.81
CA MET A 245 -47.23 70.60 11.90
C MET A 245 -47.08 71.15 13.34
N SER A 246 -47.04 72.44 13.65
CA SER A 246 -47.65 73.61 13.04
C SER A 246 -47.26 74.87 13.83
N VAL A 247 -47.52 76.03 13.23
CA VAL A 247 -47.77 77.35 13.84
C VAL A 247 -46.57 78.14 14.39
N LEU A 248 -46.25 79.22 13.67
CA LEU A 248 -46.10 80.56 14.26
C LEU A 248 -46.56 81.61 13.22
N THR A 249 -47.81 82.02 13.35
CA THR A 249 -48.32 83.32 12.89
C THR A 249 -48.24 84.30 14.05
N THR A 250 -47.75 85.49 13.71
CA THR A 250 -47.67 86.77 14.42
C THR A 250 -48.87 87.10 15.33
N PHE A 251 -48.61 87.37 16.62
CA PHE A 251 -48.78 88.66 17.33
C PHE A 251 -48.37 88.49 18.81
#